data_AF-A0A2I0VX52-F1
#
_entry.id   AF-A0A2I0VX52-F1
#
_cell.length_a   1.000
_cell.length_b   1.000
_cell.length_c   1.000
_cell.angle_alpha   90.00
_cell.angle_beta   90.00
_cell.angle_gamma   90.00
#
_symmetry.space_group_name_H-M   'P 1'
#
loop_
_entity.id
_entity.type
_entity.pdbx_description
1 polymer ?
#
loop_
_entity_poly.entity_id
_entity_poly.type
_entity_poly.pdbx_seq_one_letter_code
_entity_poly.pdbx_strand_id
1 'polypeptide(L)'
;MKRLLTGEHEKFHFLIHSVQAFGPKVIAEGTDLSGSDFWVHAWTVSDGIITQVREYFNTCVTVTRVGDYGLPVWQSTLHESVGKSLPALVLAI
;
A
#
# COMPACT_ATOMS: atom_id res chain seq x y z
N MET A 1 -6.67 4.17 -16.45
CA MET A 1 -6.96 3.61 -15.10
C MET A 1 -7.54 2.20 -15.15
N LYS A 2 -8.71 1.94 -15.75
CA LYS A 2 -9.33 0.59 -15.72
C LYS A 2 -8.41 -0.55 -16.18
N ARG A 3 -7.62 -0.35 -17.25
CA ARG A 3 -6.70 -1.37 -17.79
C ARG A 3 -5.51 -1.74 -16.89
N LEU A 4 -5.09 -0.84 -16.00
CA LEU A 4 -3.93 -1.07 -15.13
C LEU A 4 -4.28 -2.04 -13.99
N LEU A 5 -5.48 -1.87 -13.43
CA LEU A 5 -6.02 -2.69 -12.35
C LEU A 5 -6.57 -4.05 -12.82
N THR A 6 -6.74 -4.25 -14.14
CA THR A 6 -7.25 -5.50 -14.72
C THR A 6 -6.14 -6.39 -15.31
N GLY A 7 -4.87 -5.98 -15.23
CA GLY A 7 -3.76 -6.74 -15.82
C GLY A 7 -3.69 -6.70 -17.35
N GLU A 8 -4.54 -5.92 -18.02
CA GLU A 8 -4.50 -5.70 -19.49
C GLU A 8 -3.35 -4.78 -19.94
N HIS A 9 -2.47 -4.41 -19.00
CA HIS A 9 -1.30 -3.59 -19.25
C HIS A 9 -0.06 -4.45 -19.02
N GLU A 10 0.59 -4.88 -20.10
CA GLU A 10 1.72 -5.83 -20.10
C GLU A 10 3.01 -5.34 -19.40
N LYS A 11 2.99 -4.14 -18.79
CA LYS A 11 4.17 -3.50 -18.18
C LYS A 11 3.87 -2.86 -16.82
N PHE A 12 2.96 -3.43 -16.03
CA PHE A 12 2.85 -3.01 -14.63
C PHE A 12 4.10 -3.46 -13.86
N HIS A 13 4.82 -2.51 -13.30
CA HIS A 13 5.99 -2.75 -12.46
C HIS A 13 5.75 -2.05 -11.14
N PHE A 14 5.57 -2.83 -10.08
CA PHE A 14 5.50 -2.30 -8.72
C PHE A 14 6.91 -2.28 -8.14
N LEU A 15 7.54 -1.10 -8.15
CA LEU A 15 8.79 -0.88 -7.45
C LEU A 15 8.46 -0.69 -5.97
N ILE A 16 8.85 -1.65 -5.14
CA ILE A 16 8.66 -1.59 -3.69
C ILE A 16 9.71 -0.65 -3.09
N HIS A 17 9.28 0.30 -2.27
CA HIS A 17 10.16 1.22 -1.54
C HIS A 17 10.24 0.86 -0.07
N SER A 18 9.12 0.46 0.56
CA SER A 18 9.11 0.02 1.95
C SER A 18 8.17 -1.18 2.16
N VAL A 19 8.50 -2.04 3.12
CA VAL A 19 7.69 -3.19 3.53
C VAL A 19 7.69 -3.30 5.05
N GLN A 20 6.50 -3.45 5.64
CA GLN A 20 6.34 -3.64 7.08
C GLN A 20 5.30 -4.73 7.39
N ALA A 21 5.63 -5.61 8.33
CA ALA A 21 4.75 -6.69 8.76
C ALA A 21 4.09 -6.41 10.11
N PHE A 22 2.82 -6.82 10.24
CA PHE A 22 2.00 -6.75 11.44
C PHE A 22 1.23 -8.06 11.62
N GLY A 23 1.86 -9.03 12.28
CA GLY A 23 1.32 -10.39 12.35
C GLY A 23 1.13 -10.97 10.94
N PRO A 24 -0.07 -11.44 10.56
CA PRO A 24 -0.32 -11.99 9.23
C PRO A 24 -0.49 -10.91 8.15
N LYS A 25 -0.57 -9.62 8.52
CA LYS A 25 -0.71 -8.53 7.55
C LYS A 25 0.67 -8.00 7.15
N VAL A 26 0.89 -7.78 5.86
CA VAL A 26 2.10 -7.13 5.34
C VAL A 26 1.68 -5.95 4.49
N ILE A 27 2.28 -4.79 4.76
CA ILE A 27 2.06 -3.56 4.02
C ILE A 27 3.31 -3.27 3.21
N ALA A 28 3.16 -3.11 1.90
CA ALA A 28 4.22 -2.67 1.00
C ALA A 28 3.77 -1.39 0.32
N GLU A 29 4.58 -0.33 0.39
CA GLU A 29 4.35 0.88 -0.39
C GLU A 29 5.40 1.01 -1.50
N GLY A 30 4.98 1.63 -2.61
CA GLY A 30 5.86 1.81 -3.73
C GLY A 30 5.24 2.59 -4.87
N THR A 31 5.92 2.56 -6.02
CA THR A 31 5.53 3.32 -7.21
C THR A 31 5.62 2.49 -8.48
N ASP A 32 5.17 3.07 -9.58
CA ASP A 32 5.56 2.62 -10.90
C ASP A 32 7.02 3.03 -11.24
N LEU A 33 7.52 2.60 -12.41
CA LEU A 33 8.86 2.94 -12.90
C LEU A 33 9.08 4.46 -13.08
N SER A 34 8.02 5.22 -13.37
CA SER A 34 8.13 6.67 -13.53
C SER A 34 8.07 7.44 -12.21
N GLY A 35 7.68 6.78 -11.12
CA GLY A 35 7.41 7.43 -9.82
C GLY A 35 6.16 8.31 -9.82
N SER A 36 5.31 8.20 -10.85
CA SER A 36 4.13 9.06 -11.01
C SER A 36 2.90 8.51 -10.28
N ASP A 37 2.84 7.19 -10.18
CA ASP A 37 1.73 6.43 -9.62
C ASP A 37 2.17 5.79 -8.29
N PHE A 38 1.40 6.04 -7.24
CA PHE A 38 1.65 5.55 -5.89
C PHE A 38 0.76 4.37 -5.56
N TRP A 39 1.34 3.40 -4.89
CA TRP A 39 0.66 2.16 -4.53
C TRP A 39 0.95 1.81 -3.08
N VAL A 40 -0.09 1.43 -2.36
CA VAL A 40 0.03 0.68 -1.10
C VAL A 40 -0.67 -0.66 -1.29
N HIS A 41 0.08 -1.74 -1.12
CA HIS A 41 -0.43 -3.10 -1.18
C HIS A 41 -0.49 -3.66 0.24
N ALA A 42 -1.67 -4.13 0.65
CA ALA A 42 -1.88 -4.81 1.91
C ALA A 42 -2.14 -6.30 1.63
N TRP A 43 -1.26 -7.15 2.14
CA TRP A 43 -1.32 -8.59 1.98
C TRP A 43 -1.73 -9.26 3.27
N THR A 44 -2.39 -10.41 3.14
CA THR A 44 -2.48 -11.39 4.22
C THR A 44 -1.61 -12.57 3.85
N VAL A 45 -0.71 -12.97 4.75
CA VAL A 45 0.25 -14.05 4.52
C VAL A 45 -0.03 -15.20 5.50
N SER A 46 -0.13 -16.42 4.99
CA SER A 46 -0.18 -17.67 5.75
C SER A 46 0.78 -18.66 5.14
N ASP A 47 1.63 -19.29 5.96
CA ASP A 47 2.58 -20.33 5.51
C ASP A 47 3.50 -19.86 4.36
N GLY A 48 3.90 -18.58 4.41
CA GLY A 48 4.72 -17.95 3.37
C GLY A 48 3.98 -17.62 2.07
N ILE A 49 2.67 -17.86 2.00
CA ILE A 49 1.84 -17.61 0.82
C ILE A 49 0.95 -16.39 1.06
N ILE A 50 0.89 -15.48 0.08
CA ILE A 50 -0.08 -14.39 0.08
C ILE A 50 -1.46 -14.97 -0.25
N THR A 51 -2.37 -14.92 0.71
CA THR A 51 -3.73 -15.46 0.60
C THR A 51 -4.77 -14.39 0.27
N GLN A 52 -4.46 -13.12 0.53
CA GLN A 52 -5.32 -11.98 0.18
C GLN A 52 -4.45 -10.80 -0.22
N VAL A 53 -4.93 -10.05 -1.21
CA VAL A 53 -4.33 -8.79 -1.66
C VAL A 53 -5.40 -7.71 -1.66
N ARG A 54 -5.07 -6.54 -1.14
CA ARG A 54 -5.81 -5.30 -1.33
C ARG A 54 -4.86 -4.22 -1.81
N GLU A 55 -5.23 -3.54 -2.88
CA GLU A 55 -4.42 -2.49 -3.49
C GLU A 55 -5.09 -1.13 -3.30
N TYR A 56 -4.27 -0.13 -2.96
CA TYR A 56 -4.66 1.25 -2.86
C TYR A 56 -3.83 2.07 -3.83
N PHE A 57 -4.50 2.62 -4.84
CA PHE A 57 -3.88 3.39 -5.90
C PHE A 57 -4.01 4.89 -5.64
N ASN A 58 -2.91 5.63 -5.74
CA ASN A 58 -2.85 7.09 -5.53
C ASN A 58 -3.62 7.51 -4.27
N THR A 59 -3.39 6.79 -3.17
CA THR A 59 -4.09 6.94 -1.89
C THR A 59 -3.06 6.79 -0.77
N CYS A 60 -3.06 7.71 0.20
CA CYS A 60 -2.24 7.58 1.41
C CYS A 60 -2.95 6.67 2.41
N VAL A 61 -2.22 5.70 2.96
CA VAL A 61 -2.77 4.77 3.94
C VAL A 61 -2.09 4.99 5.29
N THR A 62 -2.89 5.14 6.33
CA THR A 62 -2.44 5.13 7.72
C THR A 62 -2.93 3.85 8.37
N VAL A 63 -2.02 3.09 8.99
CA VAL A 63 -2.33 1.80 9.61
C VAL A 63 -2.43 1.98 11.12
N THR A 64 -3.52 1.47 11.71
CA THR A 64 -3.76 1.51 13.15
C THR A 64 -4.21 0.15 13.67
N ARG A 65 -3.96 -0.13 14.96
CA ARG A 65 -4.44 -1.35 15.61
C ARG A 65 -5.83 -1.14 16.18
N VAL A 66 -6.73 -2.09 15.93
CA VAL A 66 -8.08 -2.03 16.52
C VAL A 66 -7.98 -2.16 18.05
N GLY A 67 -8.62 -1.25 18.77
CA GLY A 67 -8.65 -1.25 20.23
C GLY A 67 -7.41 -0.64 20.90
N ASP A 68 -6.44 -0.18 20.12
CA ASP A 68 -5.34 0.65 20.59
C ASP A 68 -5.68 2.13 20.31
N TYR A 69 -5.82 2.93 21.36
CA TYR A 69 -6.03 4.38 21.24
C TYR A 69 -4.72 5.15 21.02
N GLY A 70 -3.61 4.44 20.80
CA GLY A 70 -2.30 4.98 20.52
C GLY A 70 -2.16 5.59 19.12
N LEU A 71 -0.94 6.04 18.84
CA LEU A 71 -0.55 6.60 17.54
C LEU A 71 -0.60 5.52 16.45
N PRO A 72 -0.77 5.92 15.17
CA PRO A 72 -0.65 5.00 14.05
C PRO A 72 0.64 4.18 14.12
N VAL A 73 0.55 2.91 13.76
CA VAL A 73 1.72 2.00 13.77
C VAL A 73 2.53 2.09 12.47
N TRP A 74 1.95 2.70 11.44
CA TRP A 74 2.62 3.03 10.18
C TRP A 74 1.79 4.01 9.37
N GLN A 75 2.44 4.78 8.50
CA GLN A 75 1.79 5.69 7.57
C GLN A 75 2.60 5.75 6.27
N SER A 76 1.89 5.87 5.14
CA SER A 76 2.53 6.07 3.84
C SER A 76 3.30 7.38 3.80
N THR A 77 4.54 7.34 3.33
CA THR A 77 5.44 8.51 3.30
C THR A 77 5.73 9.00 1.89
N LEU A 78 5.53 8.15 0.87
CA LEU A 78 5.94 8.45 -0.51
C LEU A 78 5.26 9.69 -1.12
N HIS A 79 4.03 10.00 -0.71
CA HIS A 79 3.31 11.17 -1.22
C HIS A 79 3.99 12.51 -0.87
N GLU A 80 4.69 12.57 0.28
CA GLU A 80 5.40 13.76 0.74
C GLU A 80 6.56 14.10 -0.20
N SER A 81 7.22 13.07 -0.74
CA SER A 81 8.36 13.23 -1.65
C SER A 81 8.01 13.86 -2.99
N VAL A 82 6.73 13.81 -3.40
CA VAL A 82 6.28 14.26 -4.73
C VAL A 82 5.36 15.48 -4.64
N GLY A 83 5.07 15.97 -3.43
CA GLY A 83 4.27 17.19 -3.22
C GLY A 83 2.84 17.09 -3.74
N LYS A 84 2.31 15.86 -3.87
CA LYS A 84 0.94 15.60 -4.33
C LYS A 84 0.02 15.38 -3.12
N SER A 85 -1.14 16.05 -3.13
CA SER A 85 -2.22 15.73 -2.20
C SER A 85 -2.98 14.51 -2.71
N LEU A 86 -3.05 13.46 -1.89
CA LEU A 86 -3.77 12.22 -2.19
C LEU A 86 -4.92 12.05 -1.18
N PRO A 87 -6.03 11.40 -1.57
CA PRO A 87 -7.03 10.96 -0.60
C PRO A 87 -6.37 10.09 0.48
N ALA A 88 -6.81 10.27 1.73
CA ALA A 88 -6.31 9.52 2.87
C ALA A 88 -7.31 8.44 3.30
N LEU A 89 -6.78 7.28 3.72
CA LEU A 89 -7.56 6.17 4.25
C LEU A 89 -6.88 5.60 5.49
N VAL A 90 -7.69 5.23 6.50
CA VAL A 90 -7.21 4.47 7.65
C VAL A 90 -7.48 2.98 7.43
N LEU A 91 -6.44 2.16 7.50
CA LEU A 91 -6.53 0.71 7.51
C LEU A 91 -6.38 0.21 8.94
N ALA A 92 -7.46 -0.29 9.51
CA ALA A 92 -7.43 -0.96 10.80
C ALA A 92 -7.00 -2.42 10.61
N ILE A 93 -6.02 -2.86 11.40
CA ILE A 93 -5.48 -4.23 11.42
C ILE A 93 -5.65 -4.90 12.78
#